data_AF-A0A4Q0IS48-F1
#
_entry.id   AF-A0A4Q0IS48-F1
#
_cell.length_a   1.000
_cell.length_b   1.000
_cell.length_c   1.000
_cell.angle_alpha   90.00
_cell.angle_beta   90.00
_cell.angle_gamma   90.00
#
_symmetry.space_group_name_H-M   'P 1'
#
loop_
_entity.id
_entity.type
_entity.pdbx_description
1 polymer ?
#
loop_
_entity_poly.entity_id
_entity_poly.type
_entity_poly.pdbx_seq_one_letter_code
_entity_poly.pdbx_strand_id
1 'polypeptide(L)'
;MHFSSQHLVIYLEAGIEKELSFNGSGLGRILGAKLSGESLFILRLYNVSNMPRKVVIGSRFGLLPVKINGETMICHRGVYVGSNNRVNVTTKLSIAGLTGGMGLLLQKIQGSSTVFLDTNGTPITINLQYGETIEVDEDHIIALLNIAENQMQSNWSLGNLLGGEGLSMMRVTGPGTVYLSPSKFLPPVVQ
;
A
#
# COMPACT_ATOMS: atom_id res chain seq x y z
N MET A 1 -17.33 -3.36 3.20
CA MET A 1 -16.05 -2.67 2.90
C MET A 1 -14.90 -3.45 3.50
N HIS A 2 -13.70 -3.40 2.92
CA HIS A 2 -12.48 -4.08 3.37
C HIS A 2 -11.48 -3.05 3.92
N PHE A 3 -10.89 -3.30 5.10
CA PHE A 3 -9.89 -2.44 5.72
C PHE A 3 -8.68 -3.25 6.18
N SER A 4 -7.48 -2.69 6.03
CA SER A 4 -6.22 -3.36 6.42
C SER A 4 -5.92 -3.29 7.92
N SER A 5 -6.44 -2.28 8.61
CA SER A 5 -6.16 -2.03 10.03
C SER A 5 -7.46 -1.75 10.77
N GLN A 6 -7.70 -2.55 11.81
CA GLN A 6 -8.85 -2.37 12.72
C GLN A 6 -8.76 -1.06 13.50
N HIS A 7 -7.54 -0.56 13.73
CA HIS A 7 -7.26 0.61 14.55
C HIS A 7 -7.69 1.93 13.92
N LEU A 8 -8.08 1.92 12.64
CA LEU A 8 -8.52 3.12 11.92
C LEU A 8 -10.04 3.33 11.96
N VAL A 9 -10.82 2.37 12.48
CA VAL A 9 -12.27 2.54 12.61
C VAL A 9 -12.58 3.43 13.82
N ILE A 10 -13.24 4.56 13.58
CA ILE A 10 -13.57 5.56 14.61
C ILE A 10 -15.02 5.39 15.09
N TYR A 11 -15.95 5.19 14.14
CA TYR A 11 -17.38 5.13 14.45
C TYR A 11 -18.11 4.18 13.51
N LEU A 12 -19.07 3.45 14.06
CA LEU A 12 -19.97 2.55 13.35
C LEU A 12 -21.38 2.72 13.90
N GLU A 13 -22.36 2.91 13.03
CA GLU A 13 -23.76 2.83 13.44
C GLU A 13 -24.17 1.40 13.80
N ALA A 14 -25.18 1.27 14.67
CA ALA A 14 -25.81 -0.01 14.96
C ALA A 14 -26.36 -0.66 13.68
N GLY A 15 -26.21 -1.97 13.55
CA GLY A 15 -26.53 -2.72 12.32
C GLY A 15 -25.36 -2.87 11.35
N ILE A 16 -24.15 -2.42 11.72
CA ILE A 16 -22.91 -2.80 11.05
C ILE A 16 -22.26 -4.01 11.76
N GLU A 17 -22.15 -5.12 11.05
CA GLU A 17 -21.42 -6.31 11.50
C GLU A 17 -19.96 -6.28 11.05
N LYS A 18 -19.11 -6.97 11.80
CA LYS A 18 -17.65 -7.00 11.65
C LYS A 18 -17.20 -8.44 11.47
N GLU A 19 -16.44 -8.71 10.43
CA GLU A 19 -15.79 -10.00 10.19
C GLU A 19 -14.29 -9.77 10.02
N LEU A 20 -13.48 -10.58 10.69
CA LEU A 20 -12.04 -10.55 10.55
C LEU A 20 -11.59 -11.70 9.67
N SER A 21 -11.02 -11.35 8.52
CA SER A 21 -10.48 -12.32 7.57
C SER A 21 -8.96 -12.25 7.55
N PHE A 22 -8.30 -13.41 7.53
CA PHE A 22 -6.84 -13.51 7.41
C PHE A 22 -6.45 -13.57 5.95
N ASN A 23 -5.55 -12.69 5.50
CA ASN A 23 -4.98 -12.79 4.16
C ASN A 23 -3.65 -13.57 4.21
N GLY A 24 -3.73 -14.90 4.28
CA GLY A 24 -2.58 -15.82 4.23
C GLY A 24 -2.76 -17.10 5.05
N SER A 25 -2.20 -18.21 4.57
CA SER A 25 -2.12 -19.49 5.30
C SER A 25 -0.74 -19.65 5.96
N GLY A 26 -0.70 -20.11 7.21
CA GLY A 26 0.52 -20.54 7.90
C GLY A 26 0.90 -19.75 9.16
N LEU A 27 1.28 -20.48 10.23
CA LEU A 27 1.71 -19.95 11.53
C LEU A 27 2.90 -18.97 11.44
N GLY A 28 3.81 -19.18 10.47
CA GLY A 28 4.98 -18.31 10.27
C GLY A 28 4.64 -16.88 9.85
N ARG A 29 3.55 -16.68 9.08
CA ARG A 29 3.09 -15.33 8.69
C ARG A 29 2.48 -14.58 9.87
N ILE A 30 1.78 -15.28 10.77
CA ILE A 30 1.21 -14.69 11.98
C ILE A 30 2.31 -14.18 12.91
N LEU A 31 3.40 -14.95 13.06
CA LEU A 31 4.59 -14.50 13.81
C LEU A 31 5.27 -13.30 13.16
N GLY A 32 5.50 -13.33 11.83
CA GLY A 32 6.09 -12.19 11.12
C GLY A 32 5.27 -10.91 11.21
N ALA A 33 3.94 -11.02 11.23
CA ALA A 33 3.04 -9.88 11.41
C ALA A 33 3.06 -9.27 12.81
N LYS A 34 3.16 -10.13 13.83
CA LYS A 34 3.34 -9.69 15.21
C LYS A 34 4.66 -8.93 15.38
N LEU A 35 5.74 -9.41 14.75
CA LEU A 35 7.04 -8.77 14.79
C LEU A 35 7.09 -7.45 13.99
N SER A 36 6.38 -7.38 12.86
CA SER A 36 6.34 -6.15 12.05
C SER A 36 5.35 -5.09 12.58
N GLY A 37 4.55 -5.41 13.61
CA GLY A 37 3.50 -4.53 14.14
C GLY A 37 2.34 -4.25 13.16
N GLU A 38 2.28 -4.95 12.02
CA GLU A 38 1.31 -4.70 10.96
C GLU A 38 0.23 -5.78 10.93
N SER A 39 -1.03 -5.36 10.83
CA SER A 39 -2.18 -6.27 10.77
C SER A 39 -2.20 -7.06 9.46
N LEU A 40 -2.16 -8.40 9.55
CA LEU A 40 -2.52 -9.32 8.44
C LEU A 40 -4.02 -9.54 8.30
N PHE A 41 -4.81 -8.91 9.17
CA PHE A 41 -6.25 -9.03 9.20
C PHE A 41 -6.87 -7.99 8.28
N ILE A 42 -7.71 -8.46 7.37
CA ILE A 42 -8.65 -7.59 6.67
C ILE A 42 -9.93 -7.57 7.48
N LEU A 43 -10.27 -6.41 8.04
CA LEU A 43 -11.56 -6.14 8.65
C LEU A 43 -12.60 -5.91 7.54
N ARG A 44 -13.63 -6.75 7.53
CA ARG A 44 -14.79 -6.59 6.66
C ARG A 44 -15.96 -6.04 7.46
N LEU A 45 -16.58 -5.00 6.93
CA LEU A 45 -17.77 -4.37 7.50
C LEU A 45 -18.96 -4.57 6.58
N TYR A 46 -20.08 -5.04 7.14
CA TYR A 46 -21.33 -5.33 6.43
C TYR A 46 -22.49 -4.60 7.08
N ASN A 47 -23.35 -3.99 6.28
CA ASN A 47 -24.62 -3.45 6.77
C ASN A 47 -25.68 -4.55 6.69
N VAL A 48 -26.13 -5.05 7.85
CA VAL A 48 -27.17 -6.08 7.95
C VAL A 48 -28.56 -5.49 8.17
N SER A 49 -28.67 -4.16 8.17
CA SER A 49 -29.95 -3.47 8.30
C SER A 49 -30.54 -3.09 6.94
N ASN A 50 -31.85 -2.90 6.90
CA ASN A 50 -32.58 -2.50 5.68
C ASN A 50 -32.46 -1.00 5.35
N MET A 51 -31.67 -0.25 6.11
CA MET A 51 -31.46 1.19 5.94
C MET A 51 -29.98 1.48 5.74
N PRO A 52 -29.60 2.55 5.00
CA PRO A 52 -28.21 2.99 4.93
C PRO A 52 -27.64 3.27 6.33
N ARG A 53 -26.40 2.80 6.57
CA ARG A 53 -25.67 2.99 7.82
C ARG A 53 -24.35 3.67 7.60
N LYS A 54 -23.91 4.45 8.60
CA LYS A 54 -22.65 5.21 8.54
C LYS A 54 -21.50 4.49 9.22
N VAL A 55 -20.34 4.65 8.60
CA VAL A 55 -19.03 4.19 9.08
C VAL A 55 -18.05 5.35 8.93
N VAL A 56 -17.25 5.62 9.95
CA VAL A 56 -16.19 6.63 9.92
C VAL A 56 -14.86 5.96 10.20
N ILE A 57 -13.89 6.27 9.35
CA ILE A 57 -12.57 5.67 9.33
C ILE A 57 -11.56 6.79 9.20
N GLY A 58 -10.52 6.72 10.03
CA GLY A 58 -9.41 7.66 10.02
C GLY A 58 -8.23 7.17 9.17
N SER A 59 -7.14 7.90 9.31
CA SER A 59 -5.82 7.61 8.77
C SER A 59 -4.78 7.96 9.83
N ARG A 60 -3.53 7.54 9.64
CA ARG A 60 -2.44 7.98 10.54
C ARG A 60 -2.07 9.43 10.26
N PHE A 61 -2.00 9.82 8.99
CA PHE A 61 -1.56 11.16 8.60
C PHE A 61 -2.52 11.85 7.63
N GLY A 62 -3.15 11.08 6.73
CA GLY A 62 -4.06 11.62 5.72
C GLY A 62 -4.64 10.51 4.85
N LEU A 63 -5.76 10.78 4.17
CA LEU A 63 -6.38 9.84 3.25
C LEU A 63 -6.30 10.33 1.80
N LEU A 64 -5.67 9.53 0.95
CA LEU A 64 -5.66 9.69 -0.49
C LEU A 64 -6.69 8.73 -1.12
N PRO A 65 -7.82 9.23 -1.64
CA PRO A 65 -8.75 8.42 -2.43
C PRO A 65 -8.26 8.30 -3.88
N VAL A 66 -8.02 7.07 -4.34
CA VAL A 66 -7.65 6.76 -5.73
C VAL A 66 -8.75 5.91 -6.35
N LYS A 67 -9.35 6.38 -7.44
CA LYS A 67 -10.33 5.59 -8.19
C LYS A 67 -9.59 4.64 -9.13
N ILE A 68 -9.91 3.36 -9.03
CA ILE A 68 -9.51 2.33 -9.98
C ILE A 68 -10.77 1.73 -10.64
N ASN A 69 -10.64 1.39 -11.91
CA ASN A 69 -11.63 0.82 -12.79
C ASN A 69 -11.00 -0.26 -13.69
N GLY A 70 -10.49 -1.32 -13.06
CA GLY A 70 -9.84 -2.43 -13.75
C GLY A 70 -8.31 -2.29 -13.86
N GLU A 71 -7.76 -1.10 -13.57
CA GLU A 71 -6.32 -0.92 -13.48
C GLU A 71 -5.74 -1.69 -12.28
N THR A 72 -4.43 -1.89 -12.35
CA THR A 72 -3.64 -2.47 -11.26
C THR A 72 -2.92 -1.36 -10.52
N MET A 73 -2.97 -1.40 -9.21
CA MET A 73 -2.18 -0.53 -8.34
C MET A 73 -1.21 -1.36 -7.50
N ILE A 74 0.01 -0.87 -7.38
CA ILE A 74 1.04 -1.43 -6.50
C ILE A 74 1.32 -0.38 -5.44
N CYS A 75 1.30 -0.74 -4.16
CA CYS A 75 1.60 0.18 -3.06
C CYS A 75 2.47 -0.51 -2.00
N HIS A 76 3.13 0.28 -1.15
CA HIS A 76 3.79 -0.28 0.03
C HIS A 76 2.76 -0.93 0.95
N ARG A 77 3.16 -2.04 1.59
CA ARG A 77 2.37 -2.64 2.66
C ARG A 77 2.21 -1.64 3.80
N GLY A 78 1.00 -1.57 4.34
CA GLY A 78 0.64 -0.63 5.41
C GLY A 78 0.08 0.70 4.90
N VAL A 79 0.24 1.04 3.62
CA VAL A 79 -0.34 2.27 3.02
C VAL A 79 -1.81 2.06 2.67
N TYR A 80 -2.23 0.87 2.24
CA TYR A 80 -3.63 0.60 1.95
C TYR A 80 -4.48 0.72 3.23
N VAL A 81 -5.49 1.60 3.24
CA VAL A 81 -6.43 1.76 4.37
C VAL A 81 -7.68 0.91 4.14
N GLY A 82 -8.31 1.06 2.97
CA GLY A 82 -9.52 0.32 2.68
C GLY A 82 -10.17 0.60 1.33
N SER A 83 -11.22 -0.14 1.04
CA SER A 83 -12.00 -0.07 -0.20
C SER A 83 -13.33 -0.82 -0.06
N ASN A 84 -14.16 -0.85 -1.10
CA ASN A 84 -15.33 -1.75 -1.13
C ASN A 84 -14.91 -3.20 -1.48
N ASN A 85 -15.88 -4.11 -1.60
CA ASN A 85 -15.63 -5.52 -1.89
C ASN A 85 -15.34 -5.83 -3.38
N ARG A 86 -15.21 -4.81 -4.25
CA ARG A 86 -14.92 -4.95 -5.69
C ARG A 86 -13.43 -4.87 -6.02
N VAL A 87 -12.57 -4.98 -5.02
CA VAL A 87 -11.12 -5.07 -5.22
C VAL A 87 -10.55 -6.28 -4.52
N ASN A 88 -9.54 -6.86 -5.14
CA ASN A 88 -8.70 -7.89 -4.57
C ASN A 88 -7.37 -7.26 -4.14
N VAL A 89 -6.98 -7.51 -2.88
CA VAL A 89 -5.69 -7.08 -2.32
C VAL A 89 -4.84 -8.32 -2.09
N THR A 90 -3.73 -8.43 -2.80
CA THR A 90 -2.79 -9.54 -2.67
C THR A 90 -1.44 -9.01 -2.20
N THR A 91 -0.98 -9.50 -1.06
CA THR A 91 0.38 -9.22 -0.58
C THR A 91 1.38 -10.03 -1.41
N LYS A 92 2.32 -9.35 -2.06
CA LYS A 92 3.46 -10.00 -2.70
C LYS A 92 4.65 -9.93 -1.75
N LEU A 93 5.07 -11.08 -1.26
CA LEU A 93 6.18 -11.22 -0.33
C LEU A 93 7.48 -11.08 -1.12
N SER A 94 8.02 -9.86 -1.13
CA SER A 94 9.31 -9.51 -1.72
C SER A 94 9.38 -9.72 -3.24
N ILE A 95 9.78 -8.69 -3.99
CA ILE A 95 10.40 -8.93 -5.29
C ILE A 95 11.81 -9.46 -4.97
N ALA A 96 11.87 -10.72 -4.53
CA ALA A 96 13.12 -11.45 -4.31
C ALA A 96 13.79 -11.57 -5.68
N GLY A 97 14.65 -10.61 -5.99
CA GLY A 97 15.30 -10.48 -7.29
C GLY A 97 15.60 -9.04 -7.73
N LEU A 98 14.95 -8.02 -7.15
CA LEU A 98 15.23 -6.61 -7.50
C LEU A 98 15.99 -5.82 -6.43
N THR A 99 16.07 -6.25 -5.17
CA THR A 99 16.81 -5.49 -4.14
C THR A 99 17.79 -6.39 -3.38
N GLY A 100 19.06 -5.99 -3.39
CA GLY A 100 20.12 -6.55 -2.56
C GLY A 100 19.96 -6.15 -1.09
N GLY A 101 18.91 -6.63 -0.42
CA GLY A 101 18.84 -6.64 1.05
C GLY A 101 17.81 -5.73 1.73
N MET A 102 17.01 -4.95 1.00
CA MET A 102 15.91 -4.16 1.58
C MET A 102 14.58 -4.68 1.05
N GLY A 103 14.02 -5.68 1.74
CA GLY A 103 12.80 -6.36 1.32
C GLY A 103 11.58 -5.45 1.33
N LEU A 104 11.22 -4.90 0.17
CA LEU A 104 9.96 -4.19 -0.02
C LEU A 104 8.80 -5.18 0.11
N LEU A 105 7.99 -5.02 1.16
CA LEU A 105 6.68 -5.65 1.26
C LEU A 105 5.71 -4.83 0.41
N LEU A 106 5.55 -5.22 -0.86
CA LEU A 106 4.57 -4.58 -1.76
C LEU A 106 3.22 -5.29 -1.69
N GLN A 107 2.15 -4.53 -1.92
CA GLN A 107 0.80 -5.03 -2.06
C GLN A 107 0.27 -4.66 -3.45
N LYS A 108 -0.35 -5.64 -4.11
CA LYS A 108 -1.02 -5.46 -5.38
C LYS A 108 -2.53 -5.36 -5.16
N ILE A 109 -3.15 -4.36 -5.75
CA ILE A 109 -4.57 -4.07 -5.67
C ILE A 109 -5.14 -4.05 -7.08
N GLN A 110 -6.20 -4.82 -7.32
CA GLN A 110 -6.85 -4.92 -8.63
C GLN A 110 -8.37 -4.94 -8.47
N GLY A 111 -9.09 -4.24 -9.36
CA GLY A 111 -10.55 -4.22 -9.38
C GLY A 111 -11.14 -2.86 -9.72
N SER A 112 -12.40 -2.63 -9.37
CA SER A 112 -13.13 -1.40 -9.71
C SER A 112 -13.79 -0.78 -8.47
N SER A 113 -13.10 0.16 -7.84
CA SER A 113 -13.52 0.89 -6.63
C SER A 113 -12.73 2.17 -6.44
N THR A 114 -13.19 3.04 -5.54
CA THR A 114 -12.26 3.93 -4.84
C THR A 114 -11.48 3.13 -3.80
N VAL A 115 -10.17 3.27 -3.82
CA VAL A 115 -9.23 2.74 -2.83
C VAL A 115 -8.73 3.91 -2.01
N PHE A 116 -8.69 3.75 -0.69
CA PHE A 116 -8.17 4.74 0.24
C PHE A 116 -6.79 4.32 0.70
N LEU A 117 -5.83 5.22 0.53
CA LEU A 117 -4.43 5.06 0.90
C LEU A 117 -4.07 6.07 2.00
N ASP A 118 -3.24 5.65 2.94
CA ASP A 118 -2.66 6.51 3.97
C ASP A 118 -1.57 7.36 3.32
N THR A 119 -1.54 8.66 3.59
CA THR A 119 -0.55 9.58 3.02
C THR A 119 -0.08 10.54 4.08
N ASN A 120 1.23 10.80 4.13
CA ASN A 120 1.78 11.82 5.02
C ASN A 120 1.93 13.14 4.28
N GLY A 121 0.98 14.04 4.48
CA GLY A 121 0.91 15.33 3.79
C GLY A 121 0.18 15.26 2.44
N THR A 122 0.50 16.20 1.56
CA THR A 122 -0.12 16.26 0.22
C THR A 122 0.68 15.40 -0.76
N PRO A 123 0.08 14.38 -1.39
CA PRO A 123 0.79 13.51 -2.28
C PRO A 123 1.23 14.24 -3.56
N ILE A 124 2.47 14.00 -3.98
CA ILE A 124 2.99 14.43 -5.27
C ILE A 124 2.52 13.41 -6.31
N THR A 125 1.84 13.88 -7.35
CA THR A 125 1.27 13.01 -8.39
C THR A 125 1.96 13.27 -9.72
N ILE A 126 2.56 12.24 -10.30
CA ILE A 126 3.30 12.31 -11.57
C ILE A 126 2.63 11.36 -12.55
N ASN A 127 2.16 11.88 -13.68
CA ASN A 127 1.63 11.06 -14.77
C ASN A 127 2.72 10.83 -15.80
N LEU A 128 3.11 9.59 -15.98
CA LEU A 128 4.08 9.17 -16.98
C LEU A 128 3.35 8.73 -18.24
N GLN A 129 3.70 9.32 -19.36
CA GLN A 129 3.31 8.86 -20.68
C GLN A 129 4.08 7.59 -21.06
N TYR A 130 3.72 7.00 -22.19
CA TYR A 130 4.39 5.80 -22.69
C TYR A 130 5.88 6.06 -22.91
N GLY A 131 6.74 5.28 -22.26
CA GLY A 131 8.19 5.40 -22.37
C GLY A 131 8.83 6.52 -21.55
N GLU A 132 8.05 7.35 -20.85
CA GLU A 132 8.62 8.32 -19.90
C GLU A 132 9.15 7.61 -18.66
N THR A 133 10.32 8.01 -18.20
CA THR A 133 11.02 7.39 -17.09
C THR A 133 11.42 8.43 -16.05
N ILE A 134 11.25 8.09 -14.77
CA ILE A 134 11.73 8.85 -13.63
C ILE A 134 12.55 7.95 -12.70
N GLU A 135 13.39 8.57 -11.87
CA GLU A 135 14.04 7.91 -10.73
C GLU A 135 13.49 8.51 -9.44
N VAL A 136 13.08 7.66 -8.51
CA VAL A 136 12.42 8.04 -7.25
C VAL A 136 13.05 7.30 -6.07
N ASP A 137 13.15 7.95 -4.91
CA ASP A 137 13.48 7.27 -3.66
C ASP A 137 12.32 6.33 -3.29
N GLU A 138 12.63 5.06 -3.08
CA GLU A 138 11.66 4.00 -2.78
C GLU A 138 10.85 4.29 -1.51
N ASP A 139 11.45 4.95 -0.50
CA ASP A 139 10.81 5.29 0.77
C ASP A 139 9.70 6.34 0.63
N HIS A 140 9.67 7.03 -0.51
CA HIS A 140 8.69 8.06 -0.81
C HIS A 140 7.51 7.54 -1.61
N ILE A 141 7.51 6.28 -2.06
CA ILE A 141 6.42 5.76 -2.90
C ILE A 141 5.19 5.43 -2.07
N ILE A 142 4.07 6.06 -2.38
CA ILE A 142 2.76 5.70 -1.80
C ILE A 142 2.17 4.58 -2.65
N ALA A 143 2.02 4.83 -3.95
CA ALA A 143 1.43 3.88 -4.89
C ALA A 143 1.84 4.18 -6.34
N LEU A 144 1.79 3.13 -7.16
CA LEU A 144 2.03 3.14 -8.59
C LEU A 144 0.78 2.57 -9.26
N LEU A 145 0.07 3.39 -10.03
CA LEU A 145 -1.14 3.01 -10.75
C LEU A 145 -0.81 2.75 -12.22
N ASN A 146 -1.23 1.59 -12.72
CA ASN A 146 -0.98 1.12 -14.08
C ASN A 146 0.52 0.94 -14.44
N ILE A 147 1.39 0.86 -13.43
CA ILE A 147 2.80 0.49 -13.58
C ILE A 147 2.96 -0.98 -13.19
N ALA A 148 3.46 -1.79 -14.11
CA ALA A 148 3.74 -3.20 -13.90
C ALA A 148 5.11 -3.42 -13.23
N GLU A 149 5.28 -4.57 -12.57
CA GLU A 149 6.53 -4.96 -11.87
C GLU A 149 7.78 -4.90 -12.74
N ASN A 150 7.68 -5.22 -14.03
CA ASN A 150 8.80 -5.15 -14.97
C ASN A 150 9.14 -3.72 -15.43
N GLN A 151 8.30 -2.73 -15.14
CA GLN A 151 8.54 -1.31 -15.38
C GLN A 151 9.21 -0.61 -14.19
N MET A 152 9.51 -1.37 -13.14
CA MET A 152 10.23 -0.94 -11.94
C MET A 152 11.60 -1.60 -11.92
N GLN A 153 12.66 -0.81 -11.71
CA GLN A 153 14.02 -1.32 -11.62
C GLN A 153 14.75 -0.58 -10.49
N SER A 154 15.17 -1.31 -9.46
CA SER A 154 15.98 -0.72 -8.38
C SER A 154 17.42 -0.58 -8.86
N ASN A 155 17.96 0.63 -8.82
CA ASN A 155 19.34 0.91 -9.17
C ASN A 155 20.19 0.84 -7.89
N TRP A 156 20.44 -0.38 -7.42
CA TRP A 156 21.35 -0.64 -6.32
C TRP A 156 22.82 -0.55 -6.79
N SER A 157 23.57 0.43 -6.27
CA SER A 157 25.03 0.52 -6.43
C SER A 157 25.72 0.18 -5.11
N LEU A 158 26.51 -0.90 -5.10
CA LEU A 158 27.38 -1.26 -3.97
C LEU A 158 28.37 -0.13 -3.61
N GLY A 159 28.72 0.75 -4.58
CA GLY A 159 29.60 1.89 -4.35
C GLY A 159 28.99 2.98 -3.46
N ASN A 160 27.67 3.17 -3.50
CA ASN A 160 26.98 4.19 -2.68
C ASN A 160 26.92 3.79 -1.20
N LEU A 161 27.02 2.49 -0.90
CA LEU A 161 26.94 1.97 0.47
C LEU A 161 28.25 2.13 1.25
N LEU A 162 29.39 2.21 0.56
CA LEU A 162 30.71 2.43 1.16
C LEU A 162 31.00 3.91 1.45
N GLY A 163 30.20 4.84 0.90
CA GLY A 163 30.33 6.29 1.10
C GLY A 163 29.51 6.88 2.24
N GLY A 164 28.70 6.08 2.94
CA GLY A 164 27.85 6.52 4.06
C GLY A 164 26.51 7.18 3.66
N GLU A 165 26.29 7.45 2.38
CA GLU A 165 25.04 7.99 1.83
C GLU A 165 24.42 6.98 0.85
N GLY A 166 23.81 5.93 1.39
CA GLY A 166 23.13 4.90 0.61
C GLY A 166 21.86 5.43 -0.06
N LEU A 167 22.00 6.13 -1.18
CA LEU A 167 20.86 6.52 -2.03
C LEU A 167 20.37 5.30 -2.82
N SER A 168 19.21 4.77 -2.43
CA SER A 168 18.47 3.74 -3.19
C SER A 168 17.41 4.41 -4.05
N MET A 169 17.67 4.49 -5.35
CA MET A 169 16.73 5.07 -6.32
C MET A 169 16.11 3.94 -7.14
N MET A 170 14.78 3.97 -7.29
CA MET A 170 14.07 3.10 -8.21
C MET A 170 13.70 3.86 -9.48
N ARG A 171 14.03 3.27 -10.62
CA ARG A 171 13.58 3.69 -11.92
C ARG A 171 12.16 3.18 -12.17
N VAL A 172 11.27 4.08 -12.58
CA VAL A 172 9.88 3.79 -12.94
C VAL A 172 9.61 4.29 -14.35
N THR A 173 9.07 3.43 -15.21
CA THR A 173 8.75 3.76 -16.60
C THR A 173 7.24 3.64 -16.89
N GLY A 174 6.67 4.65 -17.52
CA GLY A 174 5.25 4.70 -17.88
C GLY A 174 4.83 3.74 -18.99
N PRO A 175 3.53 3.71 -19.32
CA PRO A 175 2.51 4.68 -18.94
C PRO A 175 1.84 4.37 -17.59
N GLY A 176 1.59 5.39 -16.77
CA GLY A 176 0.87 5.25 -15.50
C GLY A 176 1.00 6.46 -14.58
N THR A 177 0.52 6.34 -13.36
CA THR A 177 0.58 7.43 -12.36
C THR A 177 1.39 6.98 -11.15
N VAL A 178 2.32 7.83 -10.74
CA VAL A 178 3.16 7.64 -9.56
C VAL A 178 2.68 8.61 -8.48
N TYR A 179 2.35 8.07 -7.30
CA TYR A 179 1.98 8.83 -6.11
C TYR A 179 3.13 8.76 -5.10
N LEU A 180 3.68 9.93 -4.75
CA LEU A 180 4.79 10.05 -3.81
C LEU A 180 4.39 10.85 -2.57
N SER A 181 5.01 10.50 -1.45
CA SER A 181 4.91 11.21 -0.19
C SER A 181 6.02 12.27 -0.10
N PRO A 182 5.72 13.49 0.35
CA PRO A 182 6.75 14.52 0.57
C PRO A 182 7.71 14.16 1.70
N SER A 183 7.28 13.30 2.64
CA SER A 183 8.12 12.77 3.72
C SER A 183 8.29 11.27 3.61
N LYS A 184 9.43 10.73 4.05
CA LYS A 184 9.68 9.28 4.06
C LYS A 184 8.59 8.53 4.81
N PHE A 185 8.05 7.49 4.18
CA PHE A 185 7.30 6.47 4.89
C PHE A 185 8.33 5.60 5.62
N LEU A 186 8.70 6.01 6.83
CA LEU A 186 9.52 5.14 7.67
C LEU A 186 8.69 3.89 7.95
N PRO A 187 9.13 2.67 7.55
CA PRO A 187 8.56 1.49 8.17
C PRO A 187 8.75 1.64 9.69
N PRO A 188 7.78 1.21 10.52
CA PRO A 188 7.98 1.24 11.96
C PRO A 188 9.31 0.52 12.26
N VAL A 189 10.23 1.24 12.90
CA VAL A 189 11.43 0.65 13.45
C VAL A 189 10.95 -0.43 14.41
N VAL A 190 11.32 -1.68 14.12
CA VAL A 190 11.15 -2.77 15.08
C VAL A 190 12.07 -2.43 16.25
N GLN A 191 11.50 -1.89 17.32
CA GLN A 191 12.13 -1.88 18.64
C GLN A 191 11.78 -3.16 19.37
#